data_AF-A0A4Q5R9D6-F1
#
_entry.id   AF-A0A4Q5R9D6-F1
#
_cell.length_a   1.000
_cell.length_b   1.000
_cell.length_c   1.000
_cell.angle_alpha   90.00
_cell.angle_beta   90.00
_cell.angle_gamma   90.00
#
_symmetry.space_group_name_H-M   'P 1'
#
loop_
_entity.id
_entity.type
_entity.pdbx_description
1 polymer ?
#
loop_
_entity_poly.entity_id
_entity_poly.type
_entity_poly.pdbx_seq_one_letter_code
_entity_poly.pdbx_strand_id
1 'polypeptide(L)'
;MILDWDWITVRVHPDVVPLVQRDVGELDPDLASMIVVAAGPLDRADVRVAWEHGSMTRDTQQIMQAIQDALGQLGLHQKTEAPMKRTMAYAD
;
A
#
# COMPACT_ATOMS: atom_id res chain seq x y z
N MET A 1 22.06 -29.17 14.83
CA MET A 1 20.61 -29.01 14.93
C MET A 1 20.32 -27.56 14.62
N ILE A 2 20.15 -27.25 13.33
CA ILE A 2 19.85 -25.90 12.85
C ILE A 2 18.33 -25.88 12.68
N LEU A 3 17.66 -24.99 13.40
CA LEU A 3 16.23 -24.75 13.20
C LEU A 3 16.13 -23.83 11.97
N ASP A 4 16.02 -24.41 10.77
CA ASP A 4 15.59 -23.72 9.54
C ASP A 4 14.11 -23.38 9.70
N TRP A 5 13.80 -22.23 10.27
CA TRP A 5 12.42 -21.73 10.28
C TRP A 5 12.40 -20.41 9.50
N ASP A 6 11.94 -20.50 8.25
CA ASP A 6 11.76 -19.40 7.30
C ASP A 6 10.61 -18.48 7.73
N TRP A 7 10.80 -17.75 8.84
CA TRP A 7 9.75 -16.87 9.34
C TRP A 7 9.55 -15.65 8.44
N ILE A 8 8.29 -15.40 8.08
CA ILE A 8 7.87 -14.22 7.34
C ILE A 8 7.36 -13.19 8.35
N THR A 9 8.03 -12.06 8.49
CA THR A 9 7.57 -10.95 9.33
C THR A 9 6.81 -9.93 8.50
N VAL A 10 5.55 -9.67 8.86
CA VAL A 10 4.69 -8.64 8.27
C VAL A 10 4.52 -7.50 9.27
N ARG A 11 5.06 -6.32 8.95
CA ARG A 11 4.87 -5.10 9.74
C ARG A 11 3.84 -4.19 9.08
N VAL A 12 2.86 -3.74 9.87
CA VAL A 12 1.78 -2.83 9.45
C VAL A 12 1.49 -1.79 10.52
N HIS A 13 0.67 -0.79 10.19
CA HIS A 13 0.13 0.16 11.15
C HIS A 13 -0.62 -0.58 12.29
N PRO A 14 -0.52 -0.13 13.56
CA PRO A 14 -1.14 -0.79 14.72
C PRO A 14 -2.63 -1.14 14.53
N ASP A 15 -3.42 -0.19 14.04
CA ASP A 15 -4.88 -0.37 13.82
C ASP A 15 -5.23 -1.45 12.79
N VAL A 16 -4.29 -1.84 11.93
CA VAL A 16 -4.51 -2.80 10.84
C VAL A 16 -4.02 -4.20 11.23
N VAL A 17 -3.25 -4.34 12.32
CA VAL A 17 -2.74 -5.62 12.82
C VAL A 17 -3.84 -6.67 13.01
N PRO A 18 -4.99 -6.37 13.67
CA PRO A 18 -6.02 -7.39 13.90
C PRO A 18 -6.65 -7.88 12.61
N LEU A 19 -6.78 -7.00 11.61
CA LEU A 19 -7.30 -7.34 10.29
C LEU A 19 -6.34 -8.29 9.57
N VAL A 20 -5.06 -7.94 9.54
CA VAL A 20 -4.04 -8.76 8.87
C VAL A 20 -3.86 -10.11 9.57
N GLN A 21 -3.93 -10.16 10.91
CA GLN A 21 -3.89 -11.43 11.64
C GLN A 21 -5.07 -12.34 11.29
N ARG A 22 -6.27 -11.77 11.10
CA ARG A 22 -7.43 -12.52 10.63
C ARG A 22 -7.18 -13.07 9.23
N ASP A 23 -6.74 -12.23 8.30
CA ASP A 23 -6.49 -12.63 6.91
C ASP A 23 -5.40 -13.73 6.83
N VAL A 24 -4.34 -13.62 7.65
CA VAL A 24 -3.30 -14.65 7.78
C VAL A 24 -3.88 -15.97 8.32
N GLY A 25 -4.83 -15.91 9.25
CA GLY A 25 -5.51 -17.09 9.79
C GLY A 25 -6.42 -17.80 8.78
N GLU A 26 -6.75 -17.17 7.65
CA GLU A 26 -7.52 -17.78 6.55
C GLU A 26 -6.61 -18.49 5.53
N LEU A 27 -5.28 -18.40 5.67
CA LEU A 27 -4.31 -19.11 4.85
C LEU A 27 -4.19 -20.60 5.24
N ASP A 28 -3.47 -21.36 4.41
CA ASP A 28 -3.06 -22.72 4.76
C ASP A 28 -2.34 -22.75 6.12
N PRO A 29 -2.63 -23.71 7.02
CA PRO A 29 -2.07 -23.73 8.37
C PRO A 29 -0.54 -23.74 8.43
N ASP A 30 0.13 -24.43 7.49
CA ASP A 30 1.59 -24.50 7.48
C ASP A 30 2.15 -23.12 7.14
N LEU A 31 1.58 -22.45 6.14
CA LEU A 31 1.97 -21.08 5.76
C LEU A 31 1.65 -20.06 6.86
N ALA A 32 0.46 -20.14 7.44
CA ALA A 32 0.03 -19.25 8.52
C ALA A 32 0.95 -19.36 9.75
N SER A 33 1.43 -20.57 10.06
CA SER A 33 2.33 -20.82 11.19
C SER A 33 3.71 -20.16 11.05
N MET A 34 4.11 -19.82 9.82
CA MET A 34 5.38 -19.17 9.52
C MET A 34 5.28 -17.64 9.53
N ILE A 35 4.07 -17.05 9.59
CA ILE A 35 3.87 -15.61 9.46
C ILE A 35 3.73 -14.96 10.85
N VAL A 36 4.58 -13.97 11.12
CA VAL A 36 4.52 -13.11 12.29
C VAL A 36 4.02 -11.72 11.89
N VAL A 37 2.83 -11.35 12.35
CA VAL A 37 2.28 -10.00 12.16
C VAL A 37 2.67 -9.12 13.34
N ALA A 38 3.34 -7.99 13.06
CA ALA A 38 3.80 -7.03 14.06
C ALA A 38 3.33 -5.61 13.74
N ALA A 39 3.07 -4.84 14.80
CA ALA A 39 2.83 -3.40 14.67
C ALA A 39 4.14 -2.65 14.38
N GLY A 40 4.07 -1.61 13.56
CA GLY A 40 5.19 -0.70 13.30
C GLY A 40 4.73 0.74 13.04
N PRO A 41 5.65 1.72 13.10
CA PRO A 41 5.36 3.13 12.83
C PRO A 41 5.26 3.37 11.31
N LEU A 42 4.25 2.76 10.68
CA LEU A 42 3.95 2.84 9.26
C LEU A 42 2.62 3.55 9.07
N ASP A 43 2.43 4.23 7.93
CA ASP A 43 1.11 4.75 7.57
C ASP A 43 0.13 3.59 7.34
N ARG A 44 -1.18 3.84 7.51
CA ARG A 44 -2.23 2.80 7.44
C ARG A 44 -2.26 2.02 6.12
N ALA A 45 -1.79 2.59 5.02
CA ALA A 45 -1.74 1.95 3.71
C ALA A 45 -0.42 1.22 3.41
N ASP A 46 0.57 1.32 4.31
CA ASP A 46 1.91 0.82 4.08
C ASP A 46 2.16 -0.52 4.79
N VAL A 47 2.99 -1.33 4.16
CA VAL A 47 3.32 -2.69 4.60
C VAL A 47 4.81 -2.92 4.39
N ARG A 48 5.45 -3.59 5.35
CA ARG A 48 6.79 -4.14 5.18
C ARG A 48 6.76 -5.64 5.46
N VAL A 49 7.23 -6.43 4.51
CA VAL A 49 7.37 -7.89 4.64
C VAL A 49 8.85 -8.23 4.57
N ALA A 50 9.33 -9.07 5.49
CA ALA A 50 10.69 -9.57 5.50
C ALA A 50 10.68 -11.09 5.70
N TRP A 51 11.58 -11.79 5.02
CA TRP A 51 11.82 -13.22 5.14
C TRP A 51 13.33 -13.48 5.03
N GLU A 52 13.76 -14.74 5.18
CA GLU A 52 15.18 -15.10 5.31
C GLU A 52 16.10 -14.48 4.25
N HIS A 53 15.63 -14.42 3.00
CA HIS A 53 16.46 -14.00 1.85
C HIS A 53 15.98 -12.71 1.19
N GLY A 54 15.08 -11.96 1.82
CA GLY A 54 14.55 -10.78 1.17
C GLY A 54 13.58 -9.95 1.97
N SER A 55 13.17 -8.86 1.35
CA SER A 55 12.12 -8.01 1.88
C SER A 55 11.33 -7.38 0.74
N MET A 56 10.09 -7.02 1.06
CA MET A 56 9.20 -6.27 0.19
C MET A 56 8.63 -5.11 1.01
N THR A 57 8.60 -3.93 0.43
CA THR A 57 7.93 -2.77 1.02
C THR A 57 6.88 -2.26 0.06
N ARG A 58 5.69 -1.99 0.59
CA ARG A 58 4.66 -1.19 -0.08
C ARG A 58 4.64 0.17 0.60
N ASP A 59 5.16 1.17 -0.10
CA ASP A 59 5.18 2.57 0.32
C ASP A 59 4.25 3.35 -0.60
N THR A 60 3.12 3.79 -0.04
CA THR A 60 2.06 4.45 -0.80
C THR A 60 2.53 5.81 -1.31
N GLN A 61 3.40 6.51 -0.58
CA GLN A 61 3.93 7.79 -1.04
C GLN A 61 4.84 7.60 -2.26
N GLN A 62 5.75 6.62 -2.22
CA GLN A 62 6.58 6.30 -3.38
C GLN A 62 5.76 5.88 -4.60
N ILE A 63 4.73 5.06 -4.40
CA ILE A 63 3.82 4.65 -5.48
C ILE A 63 3.12 5.87 -6.08
N MET A 64 2.58 6.76 -5.24
CA MET A 64 1.92 7.97 -5.71
C MET A 64 2.88 8.90 -6.44
N GLN A 65 4.13 9.04 -5.98
CA GLN A 65 5.14 9.81 -6.67
C GLN A 65 5.47 9.20 -8.05
N ALA A 66 5.64 7.88 -8.14
CA ALA A 66 5.89 7.21 -9.41
C ALA A 66 4.72 7.38 -10.40
N ILE A 67 3.48 7.34 -9.92
CA ILE A 67 2.28 7.63 -10.73
C ILE A 67 2.34 9.08 -11.24
N GLN A 68 2.65 10.03 -10.38
CA GLN A 68 2.76 11.45 -10.76
C GLN A 68 3.88 11.66 -11.79
N ASP A 69 5.04 11.05 -11.60
CA ASP A 69 6.14 11.18 -12.55
C ASP A 69 5.76 10.59 -13.92
N ALA A 70 5.11 9.43 -13.94
CA ALA A 70 4.65 8.78 -15.17
C ALA A 70 3.59 9.61 -15.92
N LEU A 71 2.60 10.13 -15.20
CA LEU A 71 1.58 11.01 -15.78
C LEU A 71 2.21 12.34 -16.25
N GLY A 72 3.23 12.83 -15.55
CA GLY A 72 3.97 14.05 -15.90
C GLY A 72 4.69 13.92 -17.24
N GLN A 73 5.31 12.76 -17.50
CA GLN A 73 5.95 12.44 -18.78
C GLN A 73 4.96 12.43 -19.96
N LEU A 74 3.69 12.13 -19.69
CA LEU A 74 2.61 12.14 -20.69
C LEU A 74 1.92 13.51 -20.83
N GLY A 75 2.36 14.52 -20.06
CA GLY A 75 1.72 15.84 -20.04
C GLY A 75 0.34 15.87 -19.37
N LEU A 76 -0.05 14.79 -18.68
CA LEU A 76 -1.36 14.63 -18.05
C LEU A 76 -1.46 15.24 -16.64
N HIS A 77 -0.42 15.97 -16.22
CA HIS A 77 -0.34 16.64 -14.91
C HIS A 77 -1.04 17.99 -14.85
N GLN A 78 -1.52 18.50 -15.99
CA GLN A 78 -2.23 19.76 -15.98
C GLN A 78 -3.68 19.50 -15.58
N LYS A 79 -4.05 20.04 -14.41
CA LYS A 79 -5.44 20.38 -14.11
C LYS A 79 -5.92 21.22 -15.28
N THR A 80 -6.64 20.62 -16.23
CA THR A 80 -7.39 21.37 -17.23
C THR A 80 -8.38 22.20 -16.44
N GLU A 81 -8.05 23.46 -16.20
CA GLU A 81 -9.05 24.47 -15.90
C GLU A 81 -9.97 24.50 -17.12
N ALA A 82 -11.06 23.73 -17.07
CA ALA A 82 -12.12 23.86 -18.05
C ALA A 82 -12.56 25.32 -18.00
N PRO A 83 -12.43 26.12 -19.08
CA PRO A 83 -12.95 27.47 -19.06
C PRO A 83 -14.46 27.38 -18.97
N MET A 84 -14.99 27.59 -17.76
CA MET A 84 -16.42 27.67 -17.51
C MET A 84 -16.93 29.00 -18.08
N LYS A 85 -17.08 29.08 -19.42
CA LYS A 85 -17.86 30.14 -20.04
C LYS A 85 -19.34 29.85 -19.76
N ARG A 86 -19.83 30.35 -18.62
CA ARG A 86 -21.27 30.51 -18.37
C ARG A 86 -21.79 31.59 -19.33
N THR A 87 -22.34 31.20 -20.46
CA THR A 87 -23.24 32.08 -21.21
C THR A 87 -24.66 31.84 -20.70
N MET A 88 -25.03 32.55 -19.63
CA MET A 88 -26.44 32.73 -19.28
C MET A 88 -27.00 33.75 -20.28
N ALA A 89 -27.72 33.28 -21.29
CA ALA A 89 -28.62 34.14 -22.04
C ALA A 89 -29.92 34.26 -21.22
N TYR A 90 -30.11 35.39 -20.56
CA TYR A 90 -31.45 35.84 -20.20
C TYR A 90 -32.12 36.27 -21.50
N ALA A 91 -33.25 35.64 -21.84
CA ALA A 91 -34.19 36.17 -22.81
C ALA A 91 -35.43 36.61 -22.01
N ASP A 92 -35.76 37.89 -22.16
CA ASP A 92 -36.95 38.57 -21.65
C ASP A 92 -38.27 37.91 -22.10
#